data_AF-I4FQ45-F1
#
_entry.id   AF-I4FQ45-F1
#
_cell.length_a   1.000
_cell.length_b   1.000
_cell.length_c   1.000
_cell.angle_alpha   90.00
_cell.angle_beta   90.00
_cell.angle_gamma   90.00
#
_symmetry.space_group_name_H-M   'P 1'
#
loop_
_entity.id
_entity.type
_entity.pdbx_description
1 polymer ?
#
loop_
_entity_poly.entity_id
_entity_poly.type
_entity_poly.pdbx_seq_one_letter_code
_entity_poly.pdbx_strand_id
1 'polypeptide(L)'
;MFVSLFSQESGLVLHIKRIENKKGSEIDEGQAIIEDCSLQNKVFTGDALHCQKKTISLIAKSKNDYVITVKGNQKNLDQRIQDLSNSSKPESCFLEQDNSHGRKISREAQLFVGWVSGSVT
;
A
#
# COMPACT_ATOMS: atom_id res chain seq x y z
N MET A 1 -20.15 4.06 5.13
CA MET A 1 -18.90 3.89 4.35
C MET A 1 -18.67 2.39 4.14
N PHE A 2 -17.83 1.96 3.21
CA PHE A 2 -17.48 0.53 3.06
C PHE A 2 -16.03 0.39 2.63
N VAL A 3 -15.45 -0.79 2.87
CA VAL A 3 -14.14 -1.22 2.39
C VAL A 3 -14.30 -2.52 1.61
N SER A 4 -13.52 -2.70 0.55
CA SER A 4 -13.62 -3.86 -0.34
C SER A 4 -12.25 -4.44 -0.68
N LEU A 5 -12.17 -5.77 -0.77
CA LEU A 5 -11.08 -6.47 -1.43
C LEU A 5 -11.44 -6.65 -2.90
N PHE A 6 -10.70 -5.98 -3.77
CA PHE A 6 -10.92 -5.99 -5.22
C PHE A 6 -9.75 -6.69 -5.92
N SER A 7 -10.06 -7.62 -6.81
CA SER A 7 -9.08 -8.27 -7.68
C SER A 7 -8.92 -7.46 -8.95
N GLN A 8 -7.76 -6.81 -9.10
CA GLN A 8 -7.44 -6.04 -10.31
C GLN A 8 -7.35 -6.93 -11.56
N GLU A 9 -6.86 -8.15 -11.42
CA GLU A 9 -6.72 -9.11 -12.52
C GLU A 9 -8.08 -9.57 -13.08
N SER A 10 -9.03 -9.91 -12.19
CA SER A 10 -10.34 -10.43 -12.61
C SER A 10 -11.44 -9.37 -12.74
N GLY A 11 -11.22 -8.18 -12.19
CA GLY A 11 -12.25 -7.13 -12.12
C GLY A 11 -13.34 -7.40 -11.10
N LEU A 12 -13.13 -8.32 -10.14
CA LEU A 12 -14.16 -8.75 -9.18
C LEU A 12 -13.94 -8.17 -7.78
N VAL A 13 -15.04 -7.88 -7.09
CA VAL A 13 -15.06 -7.63 -5.64
C VAL A 13 -15.15 -8.98 -4.93
N LEU A 14 -14.08 -9.37 -4.25
CA LEU A 14 -13.97 -10.64 -3.55
C LEU A 14 -14.58 -10.58 -2.15
N HIS A 15 -14.51 -9.41 -1.51
CA HIS A 15 -15.08 -9.18 -0.19
C HIS A 15 -15.50 -7.71 -0.06
N ILE A 16 -16.58 -7.45 0.66
CA ILE A 16 -17.01 -6.10 1.05
C ILE A 16 -17.46 -6.08 2.51
N LYS A 17 -17.06 -5.06 3.29
CA LYS A 17 -17.58 -4.81 4.64
C LYS A 17 -18.11 -3.39 4.73
N ARG A 18 -19.32 -3.25 5.29
CA ARG A 18 -20.01 -1.97 5.46
C ARG A 18 -19.75 -1.43 6.86
N ILE A 19 -19.35 -0.17 6.93
CA ILE A 19 -19.15 0.58 8.17
C ILE A 19 -20.43 1.36 8.45
N GLU A 20 -21.24 0.86 9.38
CA GLU A 20 -22.60 1.34 9.66
C GLU A 20 -22.68 2.37 10.77
N ASN A 21 -21.72 2.37 11.70
CA ASN A 21 -21.72 3.23 12.88
C ASN A 21 -20.32 3.82 13.12
N LYS A 22 -20.23 4.83 13.99
CA LYS A 22 -18.95 5.47 14.36
C LYS A 22 -18.02 4.59 15.21
N LYS A 23 -18.41 3.34 15.51
CA LYS A 23 -17.60 2.42 16.32
C LYS A 23 -16.61 1.61 15.49
N GLY A 24 -16.93 1.31 14.23
CA GLY A 24 -16.02 0.66 13.30
C GLY A 24 -15.25 1.66 12.46
N SER A 25 -13.94 1.45 12.29
CA SER A 25 -13.11 2.23 11.37
C SER A 25 -12.83 1.45 10.08
N GLU A 26 -12.55 2.17 8.99
CA GLU A 26 -12.09 1.56 7.73
C GLU A 26 -10.84 0.70 7.91
N ILE A 27 -9.97 1.09 8.85
CA ILE A 27 -8.76 0.35 9.20
C ILE A 27 -9.14 -1.02 9.80
N ASP A 28 -10.06 -1.04 10.75
CA ASP A 28 -10.47 -2.28 11.44
C ASP A 28 -11.17 -3.24 10.47
N GLU A 29 -12.08 -2.73 9.64
CA GLU A 29 -12.78 -3.55 8.65
C GLU A 29 -11.82 -4.06 7.56
N GLY A 30 -10.86 -3.24 7.13
CA GLY A 30 -9.82 -3.65 6.19
C GLY A 30 -8.93 -4.76 6.76
N GLN A 31 -8.54 -4.66 8.04
CA GLN A 31 -7.79 -5.72 8.73
C GLN A 31 -8.60 -7.00 8.84
N ALA A 32 -9.89 -6.91 9.17
CA ALA A 32 -10.76 -8.06 9.26
C ALA A 32 -10.93 -8.76 7.89
N ILE A 33 -11.02 -8.00 6.80
CA ILE A 33 -11.02 -8.57 5.43
C ILE A 33 -9.72 -9.35 5.14
N ILE A 34 -8.56 -8.84 5.57
CA ILE A 34 -7.27 -9.52 5.36
C ILE A 34 -7.19 -10.79 6.23
N GLU A 35 -7.66 -10.74 7.47
CA GLU A 35 -7.74 -11.90 8.37
C GLU A 35 -8.65 -13.00 7.81
N ASP A 36 -9.78 -12.63 7.21
CA ASP A 36 -10.74 -13.55 6.60
C ASP A 36 -10.29 -14.05 5.22
N CYS A 37 -9.25 -13.46 4.63
CA CYS A 37 -8.78 -13.81 3.29
C CYS A 37 -7.92 -15.07 3.30
N SER A 38 -8.36 -16.11 2.60
CA SER A 38 -7.63 -17.38 2.46
C SER A 38 -6.66 -17.42 1.28
N LEU A 39 -6.57 -16.34 0.49
CA LEU A 39 -5.65 -16.24 -0.64
C LEU A 39 -4.20 -16.16 -0.15
N GLN A 40 -3.30 -16.79 -0.91
CA GLN A 40 -1.86 -16.76 -0.67
C GLN A 40 -1.14 -16.38 -1.96
N ASN A 41 0.11 -15.91 -1.83
CA ASN A 41 0.95 -15.50 -2.95
C ASN A 41 0.30 -14.39 -3.81
N LYS A 42 -0.37 -13.44 -3.16
CA LYS A 42 -0.96 -12.24 -3.77
C LYS A 42 -0.26 -10.98 -3.26
N VAL A 43 -0.37 -9.91 -4.02
CA VAL A 43 0.11 -8.58 -3.63
C VAL A 43 -1.09 -7.74 -3.21
N PHE A 44 -1.13 -7.33 -1.96
CA PHE A 44 -2.14 -6.41 -1.44
C PHE A 44 -1.70 -4.97 -1.69
N THR A 45 -2.52 -4.21 -2.42
CA THR A 45 -2.30 -2.78 -2.62
C THR A 45 -3.22 -1.98 -1.70
N GLY A 46 -2.70 -0.91 -1.08
CA GLY A 46 -3.49 -0.05 -0.20
C GLY A 46 -2.99 1.39 -0.14
N ASP A 47 -3.86 2.30 0.26
CA ASP A 47 -3.49 3.68 0.50
C ASP A 47 -2.78 3.86 1.86
N ALA A 48 -2.39 5.11 2.16
CA ALA A 48 -1.62 5.40 3.36
C ALA A 48 -2.41 5.23 4.66
N LEU A 49 -3.74 5.17 4.61
CA LEU A 49 -4.57 4.90 5.78
C LEU A 49 -4.31 3.47 6.29
N HIS A 50 -4.11 2.53 5.37
CA HIS A 50 -3.83 1.12 5.65
C HIS A 50 -2.36 0.82 5.96
N CYS A 51 -1.47 1.82 5.91
CA CYS A 51 -0.06 1.70 6.30
C CYS A 51 0.10 1.59 7.82
N GLN A 52 -0.44 0.52 8.40
CA GLN A 52 -0.45 0.25 9.83
C GLN A 52 0.35 -1.02 10.12
N LYS A 53 1.11 -1.02 11.23
CA LYS A 53 1.91 -2.16 11.68
C LYS A 53 1.11 -3.47 11.71
N LYS A 54 -0.12 -3.40 12.24
CA LYS A 54 -1.03 -4.55 12.32
C LYS A 54 -1.45 -5.03 10.92
N THR A 55 -1.87 -4.13 10.04
CA THR A 55 -2.23 -4.46 8.65
C THR A 55 -1.10 -5.17 7.92
N ILE A 56 0.12 -4.62 7.95
CA ILE A 56 1.30 -5.24 7.32
C ILE A 56 1.61 -6.61 7.91
N SER A 57 1.51 -6.74 9.24
CA SER A 57 1.74 -8.01 9.92
C SER A 57 0.73 -9.09 9.53
N LEU A 58 -0.54 -8.72 9.30
CA LEU A 58 -1.58 -9.64 8.86
C LEU A 58 -1.35 -10.14 7.43
N ILE A 59 -0.94 -9.24 6.53
CA ILE A 59 -0.61 -9.60 5.14
C ILE A 59 0.60 -10.55 5.10
N ALA A 60 1.67 -10.23 5.85
CA ALA A 60 2.86 -11.08 5.91
C ALA A 60 2.56 -12.47 6.52
N LYS A 61 1.76 -12.53 7.58
CA LYS A 61 1.34 -13.80 8.21
C LYS A 61 0.51 -14.68 7.27
N SER A 62 -0.25 -14.09 6.35
CA SER A 62 -1.03 -14.82 5.34
C SER A 62 -0.23 -15.22 4.10
N LYS A 63 1.11 -15.09 4.12
CA LYS A 63 2.00 -15.40 2.98
C LYS A 63 1.66 -14.62 1.72
N ASN A 64 1.34 -13.35 1.92
CA ASN A 64 1.10 -12.39 0.85
C ASN A 64 2.11 -11.25 0.96
N ASP A 65 2.35 -10.60 -0.18
CA ASP A 65 3.18 -9.40 -0.29
C ASP A 65 2.30 -8.15 -0.30
N TYR A 66 2.90 -6.98 -0.20
CA TYR A 66 2.16 -5.71 -0.15
C TYR A 66 2.86 -4.56 -0.86
N VAL A 67 2.05 -3.63 -1.37
CA VAL A 67 2.46 -2.30 -1.83
C VAL A 67 1.53 -1.29 -1.19
N ILE A 68 2.01 -0.57 -0.19
CA ILE A 68 1.20 0.39 0.56
C ILE A 68 1.89 1.75 0.54
N THR A 69 1.11 2.80 0.28
CA THR A 69 1.64 4.17 0.28
C THR A 69 1.93 4.63 1.71
N VAL A 70 2.91 5.52 1.86
CA VAL A 70 3.26 6.14 3.15
C VAL A 70 2.91 7.62 3.09
N LYS A 71 2.44 8.19 4.20
CA LYS A 71 2.18 9.62 4.35
C LYS A 71 3.11 10.20 5.42
N GLY A 72 3.49 11.47 5.26
CA GLY A 72 4.45 12.16 6.16
C GLY A 72 4.01 12.31 7.62
N ASN A 73 2.80 11.90 8.00
CA ASN A 73 2.42 11.79 9.42
C ASN A 73 3.20 10.68 10.15
N GLN A 74 3.74 9.69 9.41
CA GLN A 74 4.64 8.65 9.93
C GLN A 74 6.11 9.10 9.81
N LYS A 75 6.48 10.16 10.54
CA LYS A 75 7.76 10.90 10.38
C LYS A 75 9.00 10.01 10.28
N ASN A 76 9.14 9.01 11.15
CA ASN A 76 10.34 8.15 11.16
C ASN A 76 10.42 7.25 9.92
N LEU A 77 9.28 6.73 9.44
CA LEU A 77 9.24 5.88 8.26
C LEU A 77 9.46 6.71 7.00
N ASP A 78 8.77 7.86 6.90
CA ASP A 78 8.92 8.81 5.81
C ASP A 78 10.37 9.31 5.68
N GLN A 79 10.99 9.73 6.79
CA GLN A 79 12.38 10.16 6.79
C GLN A 79 13.32 9.06 6.30
N ARG A 80 13.14 7.81 6.75
CA ARG A 80 13.99 6.69 6.30
C ARG A 80 13.84 6.38 4.82
N ILE A 81 12.63 6.50 4.27
CA ILE A 81 12.38 6.34 2.84
C ILE A 81 13.10 7.44 2.06
N GLN A 82 13.01 8.69 2.52
CA GLN A 82 13.70 9.83 1.92
C GLN A 82 15.23 9.70 2.01
N ASP A 83 15.75 9.27 3.16
CA ASP A 83 17.19 9.05 3.35
C ASP A 83 17.70 7.99 2.37
N LEU A 84 16.96 6.88 2.19
CA LEU A 84 17.29 5.84 1.22
C LEU A 84 17.29 6.39 -0.21
N SER A 85 16.25 7.12 -0.62
CA SER A 85 16.15 7.66 -1.98
C SER A 85 17.19 8.74 -2.26
N ASN A 86 17.63 9.50 -1.25
CA ASN A 86 18.62 10.57 -1.41
C ASN A 86 20.07 10.06 -1.36
N SER A 87 20.32 8.96 -0.65
CA SER A 87 21.66 8.40 -0.44
C SER A 87 22.06 7.35 -1.47
N SER A 88 21.12 6.83 -2.26
CA SER A 88 21.36 5.78 -3.24
C SER A 88 20.85 6.18 -4.62
N LYS A 89 21.40 5.56 -5.67
CA LYS A 89 20.84 5.68 -7.01
C LYS A 89 19.65 4.73 -7.13
N PRO A 90 18.59 5.12 -7.85
CA PRO A 90 17.49 4.20 -8.13
C PRO A 90 18.01 3.00 -8.92
N GLU A 91 17.56 1.82 -8.54
CA GLU A 91 17.87 0.57 -9.24
C GLU A 91 17.16 0.49 -10.59
N SER A 92 15.96 1.08 -10.68
CA SER A 92 15.20 1.21 -11.91
C SER A 92 14.46 2.53 -11.94
N CYS A 93 14.28 3.07 -13.14
CA CYS A 93 13.54 4.30 -13.40
C CYS A 93 12.55 4.06 -14.53
N PHE A 94 11.36 4.60 -14.39
CA PHE A 94 10.33 4.62 -15.40
C PHE A 94 9.85 6.05 -15.61
N LEU A 95 9.76 6.47 -16.86
CA LEU A 95 9.27 7.77 -17.26
C LEU A 95 8.22 7.60 -18.35
N GLU A 96 7.03 8.13 -18.10
CA GLU A 96 5.96 8.20 -19.08
C GLU A 96 5.67 9.67 -19.39
N GLN A 97 5.54 9.96 -20.69
CA GLN A 97 5.14 11.28 -21.19
C GLN A 97 3.84 11.13 -21.98
N ASP A 98 2.85 11.94 -21.62
CA ASP A 98 1.54 11.97 -22.26
C ASP A 98 1.23 13.41 -22.71
N ASN A 99 0.81 13.56 -23.96
CA ASN A 99 0.37 14.83 -24.55
C ASN A 99 -1.13 14.80 -24.92
N SER A 100 -1.96 14.18 -24.08
CA SER A 100 -3.40 14.07 -24.27
C SER A 100 -4.19 15.23 -23.66
N HIS A 101 -5.38 15.50 -24.20
CA HIS A 101 -6.33 16.50 -23.67
C HIS A 101 -5.73 17.91 -23.50
N GLY A 102 -4.80 18.31 -24.37
CA GLY A 102 -4.13 19.61 -24.29
C GLY A 102 -3.16 19.78 -23.11
N ARG A 103 -2.87 18.70 -22.38
CA ARG A 103 -1.95 18.71 -21.25
C ARG A 103 -0.67 17.97 -21.64
N LYS A 104 0.47 18.52 -21.21
CA LYS A 104 1.75 17.80 -21.19
C LYS A 104 1.92 17.22 -19.80
N ILE A 105 1.85 15.90 -19.68
CA ILE A 105 1.93 15.16 -18.43
C ILE A 105 3.21 14.35 -18.46
N SER A 106 3.99 14.43 -17.37
CA SER A 106 5.16 13.59 -17.13
C SER A 106 4.94 12.82 -15.84
N ARG A 107 5.05 11.49 -15.89
CA ARG A 107 4.99 10.61 -14.70
C ARG A 107 6.31 9.89 -14.56
N GLU A 108 6.94 10.03 -13.42
CA GLU A 108 8.19 9.35 -13.09
C GLU A 108 7.97 8.40 -11.91
N ALA A 109 8.54 7.20 -12.01
CA ALA A 109 8.64 6.24 -10.92
C ALA A 109 10.08 5.76 -10.78
N GLN A 110 10.58 5.71 -9.55
CA GLN A 110 11.94 5.29 -9.22
C GLN A 110 11.88 4.16 -8.20
N LEU A 111 12.59 3.06 -8.47
CA LEU A 111 12.70 1.92 -7.58
C LEU A 111 14.00 2.03 -6.78
N PHE A 112 13.88 1.98 -5.45
CA PHE A 112 15.01 1.88 -4.54
C PHE A 112 14.87 0.60 -3.74
N VAL A 113 15.92 -0.21 -3.68
CA VAL A 113 15.95 -1.43 -2.88
C VAL A 113 16.87 -1.20 -1.69
N GLY A 114 16.33 -1.42 -0.50
CA GLY A 114 17.06 -1.24 0.74
C GLY A 114 16.37 -1.96 1.89
N TRP A 115 17.19 -2.39 2.85
CA TRP A 115 16.69 -2.93 4.11
C TRP A 115 16.53 -1.79 5.09
N VAL A 116 15.29 -1.50 5.46
CA VAL A 116 15.03 -0.58 6.56
C VAL A 116 15.17 -1.37 7.86
N SER A 117 16.37 -1.42 8.44
CA SER A 117 16.58 -2.07 9.74
C SER A 117 15.88 -1.27 10.84
N GLY A 118 14.99 -1.93 11.56
CA GLY A 118 14.23 -1.34 12.66
C GLY A 118 12.94 -2.11 12.79
N SER A 119 12.74 -2.71 13.95
CA SER A 119 11.56 -3.51 14.22
C SER A 119 10.30 -2.72 13.88
N VAL A 120 9.36 -3.36 13.20
CA VAL A 120 7.95 -2.96 13.26
C VAL A 120 7.42 -3.33 14.66
N THR A 121 8.07 -2.86 15.73
CA THR A 121 7.55 -2.86 17.12
C THR A 121 7.30 -1.44 17.55
#